data_AF-A0A7W0V5K5-F1
#
_entry.id   AF-A0A7W0V5K5-F1
#
_cell.length_a   1.000
_cell.length_b   1.000
_cell.length_c   1.000
_cell.angle_alpha   90.00
_cell.angle_beta   90.00
_cell.angle_gamma   90.00
#
_symmetry.space_group_name_H-M   'P 1'
#
loop_
_entity.id
_entity.type
_entity.pdbx_description
1 polymer ?
#
loop_
_entity_poly.entity_id
_entity_poly.type
_entity_poly.pdbx_seq_one_letter_code
_entity_poly.pdbx_strand_id
1 'polypeptide(L)' 'MNDFLVVGVLLSRVRVEEKLLLAELERRGVEIVRFDDRQFTLDLSAPDPAMSRCDVVLERCINHLRALYTL' A
#
# COMPACT_ATOMS: atom_id res chain seq x y z
N MET A 1 -16.32 12.81 9.02
CA MET A 1 -15.76 11.45 9.08
C MET A 1 -15.69 10.97 7.65
N ASN A 2 -14.56 10.46 7.20
CA ASN A 2 -14.44 9.94 5.84
C ASN A 2 -15.21 8.63 5.79
N ASP A 3 -16.26 8.54 4.99
CA ASP A 3 -17.18 7.37 4.98
C ASP A 3 -16.62 6.16 4.21
N PHE A 4 -15.40 6.26 3.68
CA PHE A 4 -14.73 5.20 2.92
C PHE A 4 -13.33 4.90 3.47
N LEU A 5 -12.99 3.61 3.49
CA LEU A 5 -11.70 3.09 3.94
C LEU A 5 -10.61 3.43 2.93
N VAL A 6 -9.45 3.89 3.40
CA VAL A 6 -8.25 4.16 2.59
C VAL A 6 -7.19 3.10 2.86
N VAL A 7 -6.89 2.28 1.86
CA VAL A 7 -5.93 1.16 1.95
C VAL A 7 -4.68 1.46 1.15
N GLY A 8 -3.55 1.53 1.84
CA GLY A 8 -2.23 1.49 1.23
C GLY A 8 -1.87 0.08 0.77
N VAL A 9 -1.30 -0.07 -0.42
CA VAL A 9 -0.77 -1.35 -0.92
C VAL A 9 0.67 -1.15 -1.34
N LEU A 10 1.59 -1.73 -0.59
CA LEU A 10 3.02 -1.71 -0.87
C LEU A 10 3.39 -2.90 -1.76
N LEU A 11 3.87 -2.63 -2.98
CA LEU A 11 4.16 -3.68 -3.96
C LEU A 11 5.25 -3.27 -4.97
N SER A 12 6.08 -4.23 -5.38
CA SER A 12 7.13 -4.01 -6.39
C SER A 12 6.67 -4.31 -7.82
N ARG A 13 5.69 -5.21 -7.95
CA ARG A 13 5.16 -5.73 -9.20
C ARG A 13 3.75 -6.24 -8.97
N VAL A 14 2.87 -5.99 -9.94
CA VAL A 14 1.48 -6.45 -9.91
C VAL A 14 1.39 -7.86 -10.51
N ARG A 15 1.18 -8.90 -9.69
CA ARG A 15 0.91 -10.28 -10.14
C ARG A 15 -0.60 -10.55 -10.17
N VAL A 16 -1.01 -11.78 -10.49
CA VAL A 16 -2.44 -12.16 -10.56
C VAL A 16 -3.12 -11.94 -9.21
N GLU A 17 -2.46 -12.30 -8.13
CA GLU A 17 -2.93 -12.18 -6.75
C GLU A 17 -3.19 -10.72 -6.39
N GLU A 18 -2.25 -9.82 -6.71
CA GLU A 18 -2.43 -8.39 -6.49
C GLU A 18 -3.54 -7.80 -7.38
N LYS A 19 -3.69 -8.26 -8.63
CA LYS A 19 -4.82 -7.82 -9.49
C LYS A 19 -6.16 -8.20 -8.87
N LEU A 20 -6.30 -9.43 -8.37
CA LEU A 20 -7.53 -9.90 -7.74
C LEU A 20 -7.82 -9.14 -6.46
N LEU A 21 -6.80 -8.89 -5.63
CA LEU A 21 -6.92 -8.08 -4.42
C LEU A 21 -7.37 -6.65 -4.74
N LEU A 22 -6.71 -5.97 -5.67
CA LEU A 22 -7.03 -4.61 -6.07
C LEU A 22 -8.46 -4.51 -6.63
N ALA A 23 -8.87 -5.45 -7.48
CA ALA A 23 -10.22 -5.50 -8.01
C ALA A 23 -11.29 -5.69 -6.91
N GLU A 24 -11.02 -6.53 -5.90
CA GLU A 24 -11.96 -6.73 -4.79
C GLU A 24 -12.04 -5.51 -3.87
N LEU A 25 -10.92 -4.81 -3.64
CA LEU A 25 -10.90 -3.54 -2.90
C LEU A 25 -11.71 -2.45 -3.65
N GLU A 26 -11.50 -2.31 -4.96
CA GLU A 26 -12.28 -1.40 -5.82
C GLU A 26 -13.77 -1.74 -5.77
N ARG A 27 -14.14 -3.03 -5.87
CA ARG A 27 -15.53 -3.49 -5.78
C ARG A 27 -16.20 -3.15 -4.45
N ARG A 28 -15.43 -3.01 -3.38
CA ARG A 28 -15.91 -2.64 -2.03
C ARG A 28 -15.94 -1.12 -1.80
N GLY A 29 -15.57 -0.31 -2.79
CA GLY A 29 -15.53 1.15 -2.66
C GLY A 29 -14.39 1.67 -1.79
N VAL A 30 -13.30 0.90 -1.67
CA VAL A 30 -12.10 1.30 -0.94
C VAL A 30 -11.26 2.26 -1.78
N GLU A 31 -10.77 3.36 -1.19
CA GLU A 31 -9.74 4.17 -1.82
C GLU A 31 -8.39 3.44 -1.73
N ILE A 32 -7.75 3.19 -2.87
CA ILE A 32 -6.49 2.47 -2.93
C ILE A 32 -5.35 3.43 -3.18
N VAL A 33 -4.37 3.44 -2.29
CA VAL A 33 -3.09 4.13 -2.47
C VAL A 33 -2.02 3.08 -2.75
N ARG A 34 -1.30 3.20 -3.87
CA ARG A 34 -0.23 2.25 -4.22
C ARG A 34 1.14 2.85 -3.90
N PHE A 35 1.98 2.07 -3.24
CA PHE A 35 3.37 2.40 -2.95
C PHE A 35 4.29 1.42 -3.67
N ASP A 36 5.20 1.93 -4.49
CA ASP A 36 6.24 1.12 -5.12
C ASP A 36 7.41 0.98 -4.15
N ASP A 37 7.64 -0.22 -3.59
CA ASP A 37 8.72 -0.51 -2.63
C ASP A 37 10.13 -0.25 -3.22
N ARG A 38 10.24 -0.08 -4.54
CA ARG A 38 11.50 0.27 -5.20
C ARG A 38 11.85 1.74 -5.02
N GLN A 39 10.84 2.58 -4.77
CA GLN A 39 10.97 4.04 -4.66
C GLN A 39 10.54 4.58 -3.30
N PHE A 40 9.71 3.83 -2.58
CA PHE A 40 9.21 4.20 -1.28
C PHE A 40 10.30 4.09 -0.22
N THR A 41 10.34 5.06 0.70
CA THR A 41 11.23 5.07 1.86
C THR A 41 10.40 5.43 3.08
N LEU A 42 10.47 4.59 4.12
CA LEU A 42 9.83 4.87 5.39
C LEU A 42 10.70 5.85 6.19
N ASP A 43 10.44 7.14 6.04
CA ASP A 43 11.08 8.17 6.87
C ASP A 43 10.21 8.47 8.11
N LEU A 44 10.72 8.09 9.28
CA LEU A 44 10.02 8.30 10.55
C LEU A 44 10.03 9.76 11.01
N SER A 45 10.96 10.58 10.51
CA SER A 45 11.07 12.01 10.83
C SER A 45 10.22 12.87 9.89
N ALA A 46 9.97 12.39 8.67
CA ALA A 46 9.17 13.06 7.66
C ALA A 46 8.30 12.04 6.90
N PRO A 47 7.24 11.51 7.52
CA PRO A 47 6.43 10.46 6.92
C PRO A 47 5.76 10.94 5.64
N ASP A 48 5.67 10.05 4.65
CA ASP A 48 4.97 10.31 3.40
C ASP A 48 3.49 10.68 3.70
N PRO A 49 3.01 11.87 3.30
CA PRO A 49 1.62 12.28 3.53
C PRO A 49 0.60 11.29 2.97
N ALA A 50 0.95 10.56 1.90
CA ALA A 50 0.12 9.51 1.34
C ALA A 50 0.03 8.27 2.21
N MET A 51 1.10 7.94 2.93
CA MET A 51 1.06 6.86 3.91
C MET A 51 0.27 7.29 5.15
N SER A 52 0.43 8.54 5.61
CA SER A 52 -0.28 9.06 6.78
C SER A 52 -1.80 9.15 6.63
N ARG A 53 -2.33 9.19 5.39
CA ARG A 53 -3.78 9.14 5.13
C ARG A 53 -4.38 7.74 5.05
N CYS A 54 -3.53 6.69 5.03
CA CYS A 54 -4.02 5.32 4.94
C CYS A 54 -4.49 4.84 6.31
N ASP A 55 -5.66 4.20 6.36
CA ASP A 55 -6.16 3.55 7.58
C ASP A 55 -5.40 2.24 7.88
N VAL A 56 -4.97 1.55 6.81
CA VAL A 56 -4.18 0.33 6.86
C VAL A 56 -3.27 0.22 5.64
N VAL A 57 -2.13 -0.44 5.80
CA VAL A 57 -1.20 -0.76 4.71
C VAL A 57 -1.06 -2.28 4.56
N LEU A 58 -1.21 -2.78 3.34
CA LEU A 58 -0.98 -4.18 2.98
C LEU A 58 0.41 -4.34 2.34
N GLU A 59 1.25 -5.18 2.95
CA GLU A 59 2.56 -5.56 2.42
C GLU A 59 2.40 -6.69 1.39
N ARG A 60 2.77 -6.43 0.12
CA ARG A 60 2.64 -7.37 -1.03
C ARG A 60 3.89 -7.42 -1.90
N CYS A 61 5.05 -7.01 -1.38
CA CYS A 61 6.31 -7.03 -2.10
C CYS A 61 6.76 -8.47 -2.36
N ILE A 62 7.48 -8.66 -3.47
CA ILE A 62 8.12 -9.95 -3.78
C ILE A 62 9.39 -10.14 -2.94
N ASN A 63 10.08 -9.05 -2.62
CA ASN A 63 11.35 -9.09 -1.91
C ASN A 63 11.17 -8.75 -0.44
N HIS A 64 11.24 -9.78 0.41
CA HIS A 64 11.11 -9.64 1.86
C HIS A 64 12.15 -8.71 2.49
N LEU A 65 13.38 -8.61 1.95
CA LEU A 65 14.39 -7.70 2.48
C LEU A 65 13.99 -6.25 2.30
N ARG A 66 13.42 -5.88 1.15
CA ARG A 66 12.97 -4.50 0.88
C ARG A 66 11.72 -4.14 1.66
N ALA A 67 10.79 -5.10 1.80
CA ALA A 67 9.62 -4.94 2.64
C ALA A 67 9.99 -4.66 4.10
N LEU A 68 11.00 -5.35 4.63
CA LEU A 68 11.45 -5.15 6.02
C LEU A 68 11.99 -3.74 6.27
N TYR A 69 12.69 -3.13 5.31
CA TYR A 69 13.16 -1.73 5.44
C TYR A 69 12.04 -0.70 5.23
N THR A 70 10.84 -1.15 4.90
CA THR A 70 9.67 -0.31 4.64
C THR A 70 8.63 -0.38 5.76
N LEU A 71 8.71 -1.37 6.65
CA LEU A 71 7.83 -1.58 7.80
C LEU A 71 8.56 -1.20 9.10
#